data_AF-A0A918RIF6-F1
#
_entry.id   AF-A0A918RIF6-F1
#
_cell.length_a   1.000
_cell.length_b   1.000
_cell.length_c   1.000
_cell.angle_alpha   90.00
_cell.angle_beta   90.00
_cell.angle_gamma   90.00
#
_symmetry.space_group_name_H-M   'P 1'
#
loop_
_entity.id
_entity.type
_entity.pdbx_description
1 polymer ?
#
loop_
_entity_poly.entity_id
_entity_poly.type
_entity_poly.pdbx_seq_one_letter_code
_entity_poly.pdbx_strand_id
1 'polypeptide(L)'
;MSDLLLPESFTRVTAVQRVVPVTGRPDLTDPITGRIVIPTMVDLYLRRDEGVPGGTREYAYVGVTGPRRLKSRRPGKQITSYGWQHARGDEYRRGALRPDWLTEVLADLLPDGWSPALLDLPGGGA
;
A
#
# COMPACT_ATOMS: atom_id res chain seq x y z
N MET A 1 -39.86 -10.58 -15.17
CA MET A 1 -38.39 -10.45 -15.03
C MET A 1 -38.13 -8.97 -14.90
N SER A 2 -37.88 -8.50 -13.67
CA SER A 2 -37.67 -7.07 -13.42
C SER A 2 -36.21 -6.75 -13.70
N ASP A 3 -35.97 -5.98 -14.77
CA ASP A 3 -34.70 -5.29 -14.97
C ASP A 3 -34.50 -4.33 -13.79
N LEU A 4 -33.52 -4.65 -12.94
CA LEU A 4 -33.00 -3.75 -11.93
C LEU A 4 -32.26 -2.64 -12.67
N LEU A 5 -33.00 -1.58 -13.04
CA LEU A 5 -32.44 -0.32 -13.49
C LEU A 5 -31.61 0.27 -12.35
N LEU A 6 -30.29 0.11 -12.43
CA LEU A 6 -29.36 0.87 -11.60
C LEU A 6 -29.60 2.37 -11.85
N PRO A 7 -29.50 3.23 -10.82
CA PRO A 7 -29.60 4.67 -10.99
C PRO A 7 -28.59 5.19 -12.03
N GLU A 8 -28.90 6.31 -12.70
CA GLU A 8 -28.11 6.92 -13.80
C GLU A 8 -26.62 7.17 -13.46
N SER A 9 -26.28 7.17 -12.17
CA SER A 9 -24.90 7.05 -11.70
C SER A 9 -24.84 6.05 -10.55
N PHE A 10 -23.97 5.05 -10.68
CA PHE A 10 -23.62 4.16 -9.59
C PHE A 10 -22.10 4.13 -9.45
N THR A 11 -21.62 4.20 -8.20
CA THR A 11 -20.22 3.92 -7.89
C THR A 11 -20.12 2.48 -7.42
N ARG A 12 -19.35 1.65 -8.14
CA ARG A 12 -19.01 0.32 -7.65
C ARG A 12 -17.67 0.39 -6.94
N VAL A 13 -17.64 0.01 -5.66
CA VAL A 13 -16.42 -0.07 -4.86
C VAL A 13 -16.04 -1.53 -4.67
N THR A 14 -14.83 -1.90 -5.06
CA THR A 14 -14.22 -3.19 -4.75
C THR A 14 -13.04 -2.96 -3.84
N ALA A 15 -13.01 -3.62 -2.68
CA ALA A 15 -11.92 -3.52 -1.73
C ALA A 15 -11.38 -4.90 -1.35
N VAL A 16 -10.07 -5.03 -1.27
CA VAL A 16 -9.38 -6.26 -0.87
C VAL A 16 -8.37 -5.92 0.21
N GLN A 17 -8.44 -6.60 1.36
CA GLN A 17 -7.46 -6.48 2.43
C GLN A 17 -6.71 -7.81 2.62
N ARG A 18 -5.39 -7.74 2.73
CA ARG A 18 -4.50 -8.89 2.94
C ARG A 18 -3.45 -8.56 3.99
N VAL A 19 -3.25 -9.48 4.94
CA VAL A 19 -2.14 -9.41 5.90
C VAL A 19 -1.14 -10.50 5.56
N VAL A 20 0.12 -10.10 5.35
CA VAL A 20 1.17 -10.95 4.81
C VAL A 20 2.33 -11.01 5.81
N PRO A 21 2.74 -12.21 6.27
CA PRO A 21 3.95 -12.33 7.08
C PRO A 21 5.20 -12.05 6.24
N VAL A 22 6.12 -11.23 6.75
CA VAL A 22 7.33 -10.78 6.02
C VAL A 22 8.61 -10.83 6.88
N THR A 23 8.71 -11.79 7.78
CA THR A 23 9.87 -11.94 8.66
C THR A 23 11.18 -12.07 7.86
N GLY A 24 12.25 -11.43 8.33
CA GLY A 24 13.57 -11.49 7.69
C GLY A 24 13.79 -10.42 6.61
N ARG A 25 12.81 -9.55 6.35
CA ARG A 25 12.99 -8.38 5.48
C ARG A 25 13.79 -7.27 6.18
N PRO A 26 14.48 -6.40 5.42
CA PRO A 26 15.23 -5.27 5.98
C PRO A 26 14.35 -4.34 6.82
N ASP A 27 14.94 -3.79 7.89
CA ASP A 27 14.33 -2.73 8.69
C ASP A 27 13.88 -1.55 7.81
N LEU A 28 12.70 -0.98 8.09
CA LEU A 28 12.19 0.19 7.36
C LEU A 28 12.17 1.43 8.26
N THR A 29 12.45 2.58 7.67
CA THR A 29 12.27 3.87 8.35
C THR A 29 10.90 4.42 7.99
N ASP A 30 10.04 4.58 9.00
CA ASP A 30 8.76 5.27 8.90
C ASP A 30 8.99 6.67 8.30
N PRO A 31 8.43 6.98 7.14
CA PRO A 31 8.70 8.22 6.44
C PRO A 31 8.05 9.45 7.09
N ILE A 32 7.08 9.25 7.96
CA ILE A 32 6.38 10.31 8.68
C ILE A 32 7.07 10.57 10.02
N THR A 33 7.41 9.52 10.77
CA THR A 33 7.90 9.64 12.15
C THR A 33 9.41 9.43 12.31
N GLY A 34 10.10 8.95 11.26
CA GLY A 34 11.52 8.59 11.30
C GLY A 34 11.84 7.38 12.17
N ARG A 35 10.83 6.66 12.66
CA ARG A 35 11.02 5.47 13.51
C ARG A 35 11.34 4.27 12.65
N ILE A 36 12.32 3.47 13.09
CA ILE A 36 12.67 2.24 12.41
C ILE A 36 11.72 1.11 12.87
N VAL A 37 11.06 0.44 11.94
CA VAL A 37 10.23 -0.75 12.14
C VAL A 37 10.98 -1.99 11.66
N ILE A 38 10.92 -3.05 12.46
CA ILE A 38 11.42 -4.39 12.12
C ILE A 38 10.24 -5.15 11.51
N PRO A 39 10.19 -5.40 10.19
CA PRO A 39 9.00 -5.93 9.56
C PRO A 39 8.66 -7.33 10.05
N THR A 40 7.40 -7.52 10.43
CA THR A 40 6.84 -8.84 10.75
C THR A 40 5.61 -9.14 9.90
N MET A 41 4.82 -8.11 9.60
CA MET A 41 3.63 -8.20 8.76
C MET A 41 3.52 -6.98 7.84
N VAL A 42 2.92 -7.19 6.68
CA VAL A 42 2.45 -6.13 5.78
C VAL A 42 0.93 -6.23 5.68
N ASP A 43 0.24 -5.12 5.90
CA ASP A 43 -1.18 -4.95 5.61
C ASP A 43 -1.31 -4.25 4.25
N LEU A 44 -1.91 -4.94 3.28
CA LEU A 44 -2.21 -4.42 1.96
C LEU A 44 -3.72 -4.22 1.84
N TYR A 45 -4.13 -2.99 1.57
CA TYR A 45 -5.51 -2.64 1.27
C TYR A 45 -5.60 -2.04 -0.12
N LEU A 46 -6.28 -2.75 -1.02
CA LEU A 46 -6.53 -2.34 -2.40
C LEU A 46 -7.97 -1.86 -2.51
N ARG A 47 -8.20 -0.72 -3.18
CA ARG A 47 -9.54 -0.18 -3.43
C ARG A 47 -9.68 0.27 -4.88
N ARG A 48 -10.76 -0.16 -5.55
CA ARG A 48 -11.16 0.27 -6.88
C ARG A 48 -12.54 0.90 -6.81
N ASP A 49 -12.64 2.12 -7.34
CA ASP A 49 -13.89 2.86 -7.50
C ASP A 49 -14.21 2.99 -9.00
N GLU A 50 -15.27 2.34 -9.46
CA GLU A 50 -15.77 2.40 -10.85
C GLU A 50 -17.02 3.29 -10.92
N GLY A 51 -17.26 3.93 -12.07
CA GLY A 51 -18.43 4.80 -12.27
C GLY A 51 -18.34 6.18 -11.63
N VAL A 52 -17.15 6.58 -11.13
CA VAL A 52 -16.90 7.91 -10.59
C VAL A 52 -16.59 8.94 -11.69
N PRO A 53 -16.86 10.24 -11.48
CA PRO A 53 -16.43 11.30 -12.38
C PRO A 53 -14.91 11.27 -12.60
N GLY A 54 -14.49 11.16 -13.86
CA GLY A 54 -13.09 10.99 -14.25
C GLY A 54 -12.65 9.54 -14.49
N GLY A 55 -13.56 8.56 -14.46
CA GLY A 55 -13.27 7.17 -14.79
C GLY A 55 -12.85 6.33 -13.58
N THR A 56 -12.46 5.08 -13.81
CA THR A 56 -12.06 4.16 -12.73
C THR A 56 -10.83 4.68 -11.98
N ARG A 57 -10.89 4.64 -10.64
CA ARG A 57 -9.78 5.00 -9.75
C ARG A 57 -9.37 3.79 -8.94
N GLU A 58 -8.06 3.58 -8.80
CA GLU A 58 -7.50 2.49 -8.01
C GLU A 58 -6.47 3.02 -7.03
N TYR A 59 -6.46 2.40 -5.85
CA TYR A 59 -5.63 2.80 -4.72
C TYR A 59 -5.00 1.57 -4.09
N ALA A 60 -3.73 1.69 -3.68
CA ALA A 60 -3.05 0.72 -2.86
C ALA A 60 -2.59 1.39 -1.57
N TYR A 61 -2.97 0.82 -0.44
CA TYR A 61 -2.51 1.21 0.88
C TYR A 61 -1.64 0.10 1.45
N VAL A 62 -0.48 0.48 1.97
CA VAL A 62 0.56 -0.40 2.49
C VAL A 62 0.89 0.04 3.90
N GLY A 63 0.61 -0.83 4.87
CA GLY A 63 1.03 -0.71 6.26
C GLY A 63 2.07 -1.77 6.59
N VAL A 64 3.12 -1.40 7.33
CA VAL A 64 4.13 -2.36 7.81
C VAL A 64 4.09 -2.39 9.32
N THR A 65 3.87 -3.58 9.88
CA THR A 65 3.76 -3.80 11.32
C THR A 65 4.93 -4.62 11.83
N GLY A 66 5.45 -4.21 12.97
CA GLY A 66 6.39 -4.99 13.76
C GLY A 66 7.03 -4.19 14.89
N PRO A 67 7.96 -4.78 15.64
CA PRO A 67 8.64 -4.10 16.73
C PRO A 67 9.42 -2.89 16.21
N ARG A 68 9.41 -1.78 16.96
CA ARG A 68 10.30 -0.64 16.68
C ARG A 68 11.75 -1.04 17.00
N ARG A 69 12.71 -0.66 16.16
CA ARG A 69 14.14 -0.72 16.50
C ARG A 69 14.51 0.45 17.44
N LEU A 70 15.00 0.12 18.63
CA LEU A 70 15.48 1.11 19.60
C LEU A 70 16.91 1.57 19.26
N LYS A 71 17.36 2.70 19.83
CA LYS A 71 18.76 3.17 19.71
C LYS A 71 19.78 2.12 20.17
N SER A 72 19.39 1.28 21.14
CA SER A 72 20.17 0.12 21.62
C SER A 72 20.19 -1.07 20.65
N ARG A 73 19.60 -0.94 19.44
CA ARG A 73 19.40 -1.98 18.42
C ARG A 73 18.47 -3.13 18.81
N ARG A 74 17.98 -3.17 20.05
CA ARG A 74 17.02 -4.17 20.51
C ARG A 74 15.61 -3.90 19.95
N PRO A 75 14.80 -4.94 19.74
CA PRO A 75 13.37 -4.79 19.49
C PRO A 75 12.69 -4.08 20.66
N GLY A 76 11.83 -3.12 20.36
CA GLY A 76 10.99 -2.39 21.30
C GLY A 76 9.51 -2.77 21.18
N LYS A 77 8.62 -1.82 21.48
CA LYS A 77 7.17 -2.01 21.31
C LYS A 77 6.79 -2.16 19.84
N GLN A 78 5.73 -2.92 19.60
CA GLN A 78 5.11 -3.03 18.28
C GLN A 78 4.58 -1.67 17.82
N ILE A 79 4.82 -1.36 16.55
CA ILE A 79 4.30 -0.18 15.85
C ILE A 79 3.76 -0.62 14.49
N THR A 80 2.84 0.16 13.95
CA THR A 80 2.46 0.09 12.53
C THR A 80 2.89 1.40 11.87
N SER A 81 3.60 1.28 10.76
CA SER A 81 4.07 2.38 9.94
C SER A 81 3.37 2.37 8.59
N TYR A 82 3.17 3.56 8.06
CA TYR A 82 2.50 3.83 6.80
C TYR A 82 3.38 4.80 5.99
N GLY A 83 3.10 4.99 4.71
CA GLY A 83 3.79 5.99 3.88
C GLY A 83 4.42 5.45 2.60
N TRP A 84 4.24 4.15 2.33
CA TRP A 84 4.69 3.48 1.09
C TRP A 84 3.52 3.20 0.12
N GLN A 85 2.39 3.90 0.31
CA GLN A 85 1.19 3.76 -0.52
C GLN A 85 1.38 4.35 -1.92
N HIS A 86 2.09 5.47 -1.97
CA HIS A 86 2.25 6.25 -3.19
C HIS A 86 3.69 6.18 -3.63
N ALA A 87 3.85 5.76 -4.87
CA ALA A 87 5.08 5.92 -5.59
C ALA A 87 5.37 7.39 -5.89
N ARG A 88 4.41 8.12 -6.46
CA ARG A 88 4.56 9.56 -6.73
C ARG A 88 4.37 10.38 -5.46
N GLY A 89 5.43 11.06 -5.04
CA GLY A 89 5.37 12.10 -4.02
C GLY A 89 4.70 13.38 -4.49
N ASP A 90 3.47 13.30 -5.01
CA ASP A 90 2.72 14.46 -5.52
C ASP A 90 1.53 14.88 -4.67
N GLU A 91 1.27 14.24 -3.52
CA GLU A 91 0.23 14.71 -2.60
C GLU A 91 0.74 14.82 -1.16
N TYR A 92 0.97 16.07 -0.75
CA TYR A 92 1.03 16.63 0.62
C TYR A 92 2.00 16.05 1.66
N ARG A 93 2.62 14.89 1.45
CA ARG A 93 3.72 14.35 2.26
C ARG A 93 4.64 13.62 1.31
N ARG A 94 5.94 13.94 1.33
CA ARG A 94 6.98 13.26 0.56
C ARG A 94 6.74 11.74 0.63
N GLY A 95 6.22 11.15 -0.44
CA GLY A 95 6.10 9.70 -0.55
C GLY A 95 7.52 9.15 -0.41
N ALA A 96 7.74 8.29 0.58
CA ALA A 96 9.03 7.62 0.65
C ALA A 96 9.08 6.54 -0.42
N LEU A 97 10.25 6.38 -1.03
CA LEU A 97 10.51 5.30 -1.95
C LEU A 97 10.13 3.98 -1.28
N ARG A 98 9.15 3.28 -1.87
CA ARG A 98 8.78 1.94 -1.45
C ARG A 98 9.92 1.00 -1.85
N PRO A 99 10.50 0.23 -0.91
CA PRO A 99 11.60 -0.67 -1.22
C PRO A 99 11.11 -1.81 -2.12
N ASP A 100 12.01 -2.35 -2.94
CA ASP A 100 11.70 -3.38 -3.95
C ASP A 100 10.95 -4.56 -3.37
N TRP A 101 11.37 -5.08 -2.22
CA TRP A 101 10.70 -6.21 -1.58
C TRP A 101 9.24 -5.94 -1.20
N LEU A 102 8.89 -4.69 -0.90
CA LEU A 102 7.51 -4.31 -0.57
C LEU A 102 6.68 -4.13 -1.85
N THR A 103 7.32 -3.74 -2.95
CA THR A 103 6.73 -3.76 -4.29
C THR A 103 6.50 -5.19 -4.78
N GLU A 104 7.44 -6.11 -4.56
CA GLU A 104 7.30 -7.54 -4.85
C GLU A 104 6.10 -8.14 -4.10
N VAL A 105 5.99 -7.88 -2.79
CA VAL A 105 4.84 -8.35 -1.98
C VAL A 105 3.51 -7.81 -2.51
N LEU A 106 3.47 -6.57 -3.00
CA LEU A 106 2.27 -6.02 -3.64
C LEU A 106 1.99 -6.68 -4.99
N ALA A 107 3.03 -6.91 -5.81
CA ALA A 107 2.92 -7.54 -7.12
C ALA A 107 2.37 -8.97 -7.03
N ASP A 108 2.87 -9.76 -6.07
CA ASP A 108 2.42 -11.14 -5.81
C ASP A 108 0.94 -11.24 -5.40
N LEU A 109 0.37 -10.14 -4.90
CA LEU A 109 -0.97 -10.11 -4.32
C LEU A 109 -1.95 -9.21 -5.08
N LEU A 110 -1.50 -8.61 -6.17
CA LEU A 110 -2.33 -7.77 -7.02
C LEU A 110 -3.30 -8.68 -7.80
N PRO A 111 -4.63 -8.56 -7.61
CA PRO A 111 -5.58 -9.40 -8.34
C PRO A 111 -5.59 -9.07 -9.84
N ASP A 112 -6.00 -10.04 -10.65
CA ASP A 112 -6.16 -9.84 -12.09
C ASP A 112 -7.09 -8.66 -12.40
N GLY A 113 -6.71 -7.90 -13.43
CA GLY A 113 -7.46 -6.75 -13.90
C GLY A 113 -7.25 -5.47 -13.09
N TRP A 114 -6.41 -5.46 -12.05
CA TRP A 114 -5.94 -4.22 -11.40
C TRP A 114 -4.78 -3.59 -12.17
N SER A 115 -4.68 -2.26 -12.11
CA SER A 115 -3.70 -1.48 -12.83
C SER A 115 -2.28 -1.78 -12.32
N PRO A 116 -1.35 -2.14 -13.21
CA PRO A 116 0.06 -2.26 -12.88
C PRO A 116 0.68 -0.96 -12.37
N ALA A 117 0.06 0.19 -12.64
CA ALA A 117 0.53 1.49 -12.16
C ALA A 117 0.52 1.63 -10.63
N LEU A 118 -0.15 0.72 -9.91
CA LEU A 118 -0.04 0.59 -8.44
C LEU A 118 1.36 0.11 -7.99
N LEU A 119 2.13 -0.50 -8.90
CA LEU A 119 3.48 -1.02 -8.69
C LEU A 119 4.56 0.00 -9.03
N ASP A 120 4.32 0.85 -10.05
CA ASP A 120 5.28 1.83 -10.56
C ASP A 120 5.90 2.64 -9.42
N LEU A 121 7.24 2.73 -9.33
CA LEU A 121 7.99 3.62 -8.42
C LEU A 121 8.56 4.78 -9.25
N PRO A 122 8.61 6.05 -8.78
CA PRO A 122 9.34 7.08 -9.52
C PRO A 122 10.83 6.79 -9.36
N GLY A 123 11.52 6.56 -10.48
CA GLY A 123 12.97 6.43 -10.51
C GLY A 123 13.52 5.11 -11.06
N GLY A 124 12.70 4.26 -11.67
CA GLY A 124 13.18 3.17 -12.53
C GLY A 124 13.59 3.66 -13.93
N GLY A 125 14.39 4.72 -14.01
CA GLY A 125 14.99 5.20 -15.24
C GLY A 125 16.51 5.25 -15.01
N ALA A 126 17.23 4.56 -15.89
CA ALA A 126 18.69 4.40 -15.91
C ALA A 126 19.50 5.68 -15.62
#